data_AF-A0A559IEE6-F1
#
_entry.id   AF-A0A559IEE6-F1
#
_cell.length_a   1.000
_cell.length_b   1.000
_cell.length_c   1.000
_cell.angle_alpha   90.00
_cell.angle_beta   90.00
_cell.angle_gamma   90.00
#
_symmetry.space_group_name_H-M   'P 1'
#
loop_
_entity.id
_entity.type
_entity.pdbx_description
1 polymer ?
#
loop_
_entity_poly.entity_id
_entity_poly.type
_entity_poly.pdbx_seq_one_letter_code
_entity_poly.pdbx_strand_id
1 'polypeptide(L)'
;MGVKFDKKKAVGTAVIKKEITESDIENIIVTSFEGGSNSWLGLDNISEEMQSKPKGVPWSTWTARLLIDGKSIKLYDVTGEIEDDSEWILTLEKIIKGFQLNCEKRPFDCDLEQGDAITSDCIVQYALFDKLVFN
;
A
#
# COMPACT_ATOMS: atom_id res chain seq x y z
N MET A 1 47.03 14.85 -16.15
CA MET A 1 45.97 15.54 -15.38
C MET A 1 44.73 14.67 -15.46
N GLY A 2 44.29 14.06 -14.36
CA GLY A 2 43.14 13.14 -14.38
C GLY A 2 41.83 13.90 -14.34
N VAL A 3 40.84 13.45 -15.10
CA VAL A 3 39.46 13.96 -15.01
C VAL A 3 38.95 13.66 -13.59
N LYS A 4 38.51 14.69 -12.87
CA LYS A 4 37.89 14.55 -11.54
C LYS A 4 36.39 14.64 -11.68
N PHE A 5 35.69 13.60 -11.24
CA PHE A 5 34.24 13.62 -11.10
C PHE A 5 33.86 14.05 -9.69
N ASP A 6 32.91 14.99 -9.58
CA ASP A 6 32.24 15.30 -8.33
C ASP A 6 31.15 14.27 -8.08
N LYS A 7 31.32 13.44 -7.04
CA LYS A 7 30.39 12.36 -6.69
C LYS A 7 29.01 12.84 -6.24
N LYS A 8 28.84 14.13 -5.90
CA LYS A 8 27.57 14.69 -5.41
C LYS A 8 26.86 15.57 -6.43
N LYS A 9 27.50 15.89 -7.56
CA LYS A 9 26.89 16.73 -8.58
C LYS A 9 25.83 15.93 -9.34
N ALA A 10 24.56 16.21 -9.06
CA ALA A 10 23.46 15.76 -9.91
C ALA A 10 23.59 16.38 -11.31
N VAL A 11 23.36 15.59 -12.35
CA VAL A 11 23.49 16.00 -13.77
C VAL A 11 22.16 15.95 -14.54
N GLY A 12 21.08 15.49 -13.90
CA GLY A 12 19.75 15.37 -14.49
C GLY A 12 18.83 14.50 -13.66
N THR A 13 17.61 14.29 -14.14
CA THR A 13 16.61 13.39 -13.57
C THR A 13 16.04 12.49 -14.65
N ALA A 14 15.47 11.35 -14.25
CA ALA A 14 14.78 10.42 -15.14
C ALA A 14 13.43 10.04 -14.52
N VAL A 15 12.45 9.77 -15.38
CA VAL A 15 11.15 9.21 -14.98
C VAL A 15 11.16 7.73 -15.32
N ILE A 16 10.89 6.88 -14.32
CA ILE A 16 10.81 5.43 -14.50
C ILE A 16 9.35 5.02 -14.55
N LYS A 17 9.00 4.19 -15.54
CA LYS A 17 7.72 3.49 -15.58
C LYS A 17 7.95 2.05 -15.12
N LYS A 18 7.21 1.63 -14.10
CA LYS A 18 7.22 0.26 -13.59
C LYS A 18 5.82 -0.32 -13.78
N GLU A 19 5.75 -1.53 -14.32
CA GLU A 19 4.50 -2.27 -14.38
C GLU A 19 4.16 -2.78 -12.97
N ILE A 20 2.89 -2.73 -12.60
CA ILE A 20 2.36 -3.26 -11.34
C ILE A 20 1.43 -4.41 -11.73
N THR A 21 1.75 -5.60 -11.26
CA THR A 21 1.01 -6.83 -11.56
C THR A 21 -0.10 -7.07 -10.52
N GLU A 22 -1.03 -7.98 -10.82
CA GLU A 22 -2.01 -8.44 -9.81
C GLU A 22 -1.31 -9.03 -8.57
N SER A 23 -0.20 -9.75 -8.76
CA SER A 23 0.57 -10.33 -7.67
C SER A 23 1.21 -9.26 -6.78
N ASP A 24 1.65 -8.13 -7.35
CA ASP A 24 2.17 -7.01 -6.57
C ASP A 24 1.09 -6.43 -5.65
N ILE A 25 -0.13 -6.26 -6.18
CA ILE A 25 -1.27 -5.77 -5.39
C ILE A 25 -1.66 -6.77 -4.31
N GLU A 26 -1.75 -8.06 -4.64
CA GLU A 26 -2.01 -9.11 -3.66
C GLU A 26 -0.96 -9.11 -2.55
N ASN A 27 0.33 -9.06 -2.89
CA ASN A 27 1.42 -9.07 -1.92
C ASN A 27 1.35 -7.87 -0.99
N ILE A 28 1.12 -6.66 -1.52
CA ILE A 28 0.97 -5.44 -0.71
C ILE A 28 -0.19 -5.59 0.29
N ILE A 29 -1.36 -5.99 -0.19
CA ILE A 29 -2.56 -6.08 0.66
C ILE A 29 -2.43 -7.18 1.70
N VAL A 30 -2.01 -8.38 1.30
CA VAL A 30 -1.89 -9.52 2.21
C VAL A 30 -0.83 -9.25 3.26
N THR A 31 0.35 -8.79 2.86
CA THR A 31 1.46 -8.55 3.79
C THR A 31 1.16 -7.40 4.76
N SER A 32 0.48 -6.35 4.29
CA SER A 32 -0.04 -5.28 5.17
C SER A 32 -1.09 -5.84 6.12
N PHE A 33 -2.14 -6.50 5.66
CA PHE A 33 -3.29 -6.87 6.49
C PHE A 33 -2.96 -7.99 7.50
N GLU A 34 -1.99 -8.84 7.21
CA GLU A 34 -1.65 -9.97 8.07
C GLU A 34 -0.46 -9.70 9.00
N GLY A 35 0.33 -8.67 8.75
CA GLY A 35 1.53 -8.39 9.55
C GLY A 35 1.91 -6.93 9.74
N GLY A 36 1.62 -6.06 8.78
CA GLY A 36 2.06 -4.66 8.82
C GLY A 36 1.11 -3.73 9.55
N SER A 37 -0.17 -3.77 9.16
CA SER A 37 -1.19 -2.80 9.56
C SER A 37 -2.22 -3.37 10.53
N ASN A 38 -2.15 -4.67 10.86
CA ASN A 38 -3.15 -5.38 11.65
C ASN A 38 -3.33 -4.85 13.09
N SER A 39 -2.40 -4.03 13.58
CA SER A 39 -2.46 -3.38 14.89
C SER A 39 -3.30 -2.11 14.91
N TRP A 40 -3.47 -1.44 13.76
CA TRP A 40 -4.16 -0.15 13.66
C TRP A 40 -5.28 -0.10 12.62
N LEU A 41 -5.30 -1.05 11.68
CA LEU A 41 -6.23 -1.10 10.57
C LEU A 41 -7.29 -2.19 10.76
N GLY A 42 -8.56 -1.78 10.73
CA GLY A 42 -9.73 -2.64 10.69
C GLY A 42 -10.32 -2.73 9.29
N LEU A 43 -10.82 -3.91 8.94
CA LEU A 43 -11.50 -4.17 7.67
C LEU A 43 -13.01 -4.20 7.88
N ASP A 44 -13.72 -3.27 7.24
CA ASP A 44 -15.18 -3.33 7.19
C ASP A 44 -15.60 -4.40 6.18
N ASN A 45 -16.11 -5.51 6.70
CA ASN A 45 -16.50 -6.68 5.92
C ASN A 45 -18.01 -6.83 5.77
N ILE A 46 -18.83 -5.82 6.09
CA ILE A 46 -20.31 -5.98 6.08
C ILE A 46 -20.95 -5.82 4.69
N SER A 47 -20.23 -5.28 3.70
CA SER A 47 -20.79 -5.09 2.36
C SER A 47 -21.11 -6.41 1.66
N GLU A 48 -22.01 -6.37 0.67
CA GLU A 48 -22.39 -7.56 -0.11
C GLU A 48 -21.18 -8.17 -0.84
N GLU A 49 -20.32 -7.33 -1.43
CA GLU A 49 -19.10 -7.78 -2.09
C GLU A 49 -18.15 -8.50 -1.11
N MET A 50 -18.02 -8.00 0.11
CA MET A 50 -17.21 -8.64 1.15
C MET A 50 -17.82 -9.97 1.59
N GLN A 51 -19.13 -10.00 1.87
CA GLN A 51 -19.83 -11.21 2.31
C GLN A 51 -19.91 -12.29 1.22
N SER A 52 -19.72 -11.93 -0.06
CA SER A 52 -19.62 -12.89 -1.17
C SER A 52 -18.32 -13.69 -1.20
N LYS A 53 -17.40 -13.47 -0.23
CA LYS A 53 -16.11 -14.15 -0.15
C LYS A 53 -16.24 -15.68 -0.20
N PRO A 54 -15.51 -16.37 -1.10
CA PRO A 54 -15.51 -17.83 -1.15
C PRO A 54 -15.04 -18.48 0.17
N LYS A 55 -15.58 -19.66 0.47
CA LYS A 55 -15.17 -20.46 1.63
C LYS A 55 -13.70 -20.87 1.51
N GLY A 56 -12.93 -20.68 2.60
CA GLY A 56 -11.51 -21.04 2.66
C GLY A 56 -10.54 -19.99 2.11
N VAL A 57 -11.04 -18.90 1.51
CA VAL A 57 -10.21 -17.77 1.07
C VAL A 57 -10.00 -16.79 2.25
N PRO A 58 -8.77 -16.37 2.58
CA PRO A 58 -8.51 -15.33 3.56
C PRO A 58 -9.15 -13.98 3.20
N TRP A 59 -9.49 -13.17 4.21
CA TRP A 59 -10.07 -11.84 3.98
C TRP A 59 -9.13 -10.90 3.23
N SER A 60 -7.84 -10.96 3.53
CA SER A 60 -6.74 -10.26 2.86
C SER A 60 -6.70 -10.55 1.35
N THR A 61 -6.63 -11.84 0.97
CA THR A 61 -6.64 -12.27 -0.43
C THR A 61 -7.93 -11.85 -1.14
N TRP A 62 -9.09 -11.97 -0.48
CA TRP A 62 -10.35 -11.53 -1.08
C TRP A 62 -10.41 -10.02 -1.28
N THR A 63 -9.89 -9.26 -0.32
CA THR A 63 -9.77 -7.80 -0.42
C THR A 63 -8.92 -7.40 -1.61
N ALA A 64 -7.76 -8.04 -1.81
CA ALA A 64 -6.91 -7.80 -2.97
C ALA A 64 -7.66 -8.06 -4.28
N ARG A 65 -8.39 -9.18 -4.35
CA ARG A 65 -9.19 -9.52 -5.55
C ARG A 65 -10.26 -8.46 -5.85
N LEU A 66 -11.01 -8.02 -4.84
CA LEU A 66 -12.03 -6.98 -5.01
C LEU A 66 -11.42 -5.66 -5.51
N LEU A 67 -10.26 -5.27 -4.98
CA LEU A 67 -9.55 -4.07 -5.45
C LEU A 67 -9.12 -4.22 -6.92
N ILE A 68 -8.54 -5.36 -7.30
CA ILE A 68 -8.15 -5.67 -8.68
C ILE A 68 -9.37 -5.61 -9.62
N ASP A 69 -10.53 -6.08 -9.17
CA ASP A 69 -11.80 -6.02 -9.90
C ASP A 69 -12.44 -4.61 -9.92
N GLY A 70 -11.74 -3.59 -9.41
CA GLY A 70 -12.16 -2.20 -9.43
C GLY A 70 -13.17 -1.82 -8.34
N LYS A 71 -13.34 -2.65 -7.31
CA LYS A 71 -14.17 -2.34 -6.15
C LYS A 71 -13.40 -1.49 -5.15
N SER A 72 -14.16 -0.84 -4.26
CA SER A 72 -13.62 -0.11 -3.12
C SER A 72 -13.79 -0.90 -1.83
N ILE A 73 -12.83 -0.75 -0.92
CA ILE A 73 -12.82 -1.40 0.37
C ILE A 73 -12.89 -0.34 1.46
N LYS A 74 -13.80 -0.52 2.41
CA LYS A 74 -13.91 0.36 3.57
C LYS A 74 -13.06 -0.20 4.71
N LEU A 75 -12.26 0.69 5.29
CA LEU A 75 -11.36 0.41 6.40
C LEU A 75 -11.67 1.39 7.54
N TYR A 76 -11.17 1.09 8.73
CA TYR A 76 -11.37 1.92 9.91
C TYR A 76 -10.20 1.81 10.89
N ASP A 77 -10.08 2.80 11.77
CA ASP A 77 -9.14 2.78 12.87
C ASP A 77 -9.61 1.83 13.99
N VAL A 78 -8.78 0.84 14.37
CA VAL A 78 -9.08 -0.01 15.54
C VAL A 78 -8.56 0.56 16.85
N THR A 79 -7.66 1.54 16.79
CA THR A 79 -7.00 2.14 17.95
C THR A 79 -7.85 3.25 18.58
N GLY A 80 -8.63 3.95 17.76
CA GLY A 80 -9.37 5.15 18.16
C GLY A 80 -8.48 6.39 18.32
N GLU A 81 -7.25 6.36 17.81
CA GLU A 81 -6.32 7.49 17.82
C GLU A 81 -6.71 8.57 16.79
N ILE A 82 -7.44 8.18 15.74
CA ILE A 82 -7.98 9.10 14.74
C ILE A 82 -9.43 9.43 15.09
N GLU A 83 -9.65 10.61 15.68
CA GLU A 83 -10.98 11.14 16.07
C GLU A 83 -11.86 11.57 14.87
N ASP A 84 -11.39 11.34 13.64
CA ASP A 84 -12.13 11.69 12.43
C ASP A 84 -12.99 10.50 12.00
N ASP A 85 -14.31 10.71 11.89
CA ASP A 85 -15.30 9.77 11.35
C ASP A 85 -15.11 9.52 9.84
N SER A 86 -13.97 9.91 9.25
CA SER A 86 -13.70 9.73 7.83
C SER A 86 -13.60 8.25 7.49
N GLU A 87 -14.50 7.80 6.62
CA GLU A 87 -14.45 6.44 6.09
C GLU A 87 -13.16 6.26 5.28
N TRP A 88 -12.29 5.33 5.69
CA TRP A 88 -11.06 5.05 4.96
C TRP A 88 -11.37 4.16 3.77
N ILE A 89 -11.69 4.81 2.64
CA ILE A 89 -11.98 4.10 1.41
C ILE A 89 -10.69 3.85 0.63
N LEU A 90 -10.37 2.57 0.45
CA LEU A 90 -9.24 2.09 -0.34
C LEU A 90 -9.72 1.65 -1.73
N THR A 91 -8.97 2.02 -2.76
CA THR A 91 -9.18 1.61 -4.16
C THR A 91 -7.86 1.17 -4.78
N LEU A 92 -7.90 0.45 -5.90
CA LEU A 92 -6.69 0.06 -6.64
C LEU A 92 -5.84 1.29 -7.02
N GLU A 93 -6.48 2.37 -7.48
CA GLU A 93 -5.80 3.62 -7.82
C GLU A 93 -5.06 4.22 -6.64
N LYS A 94 -5.65 4.19 -5.44
CA LYS A 94 -5.00 4.64 -4.21
C LYS A 94 -3.80 3.76 -3.85
N ILE A 95 -3.87 2.45 -4.00
CA ILE A 95 -2.73 1.55 -3.77
C ILE A 95 -1.59 1.85 -4.74
N ILE A 96 -1.87 2.01 -6.02
CA ILE A 96 -0.86 2.38 -7.03
C ILE A 96 -0.21 3.72 -6.68
N LYS A 97 -1.01 4.71 -6.29
CA LYS A 97 -0.50 6.02 -5.81
C LYS A 97 0.33 5.87 -4.54
N GLY A 98 -0.11 5.04 -3.59
CA GLY A 98 0.62 4.74 -2.36
C GLY A 98 1.98 4.11 -2.62
N PHE A 99 2.05 3.17 -3.58
CA PHE A 99 3.32 2.57 -4.01
C PHE A 99 4.24 3.61 -4.65
N GLN A 100 3.71 4.47 -5.52
CA GLN A 100 4.49 5.58 -6.09
C GLN A 100 5.05 6.51 -4.99
N LEU A 101 4.20 6.94 -4.05
CA LEU A 101 4.62 7.80 -2.95
C LEU A 101 5.66 7.13 -2.05
N ASN A 102 5.49 5.84 -1.75
CA ASN A 102 6.49 5.07 -1.03
C ASN A 102 7.82 5.11 -1.78
N CYS A 103 7.81 4.95 -3.09
CA CYS A 103 9.03 5.03 -3.88
C CYS A 103 9.69 6.41 -3.92
N GLU A 104 8.90 7.47 -3.96
CA GLU A 104 9.41 8.84 -3.94
C GLU A 104 9.98 9.25 -2.57
N LYS A 105 9.36 8.78 -1.48
CA LYS A 105 9.71 9.17 -0.11
C LYS A 105 10.70 8.22 0.56
N ARG A 106 10.67 6.94 0.17
CA ARG A 106 11.48 5.84 0.68
C ARG A 106 12.10 5.06 -0.49
N PRO A 107 12.99 5.69 -1.29
CA PRO A 107 13.55 5.07 -2.50
C PRO A 107 14.40 3.82 -2.23
N PHE A 108 14.81 3.59 -0.98
CA PHE A 108 15.50 2.37 -0.54
C PHE A 108 14.55 1.17 -0.34
N ASP A 109 13.24 1.41 -0.41
CA ASP A 109 12.15 0.49 -0.03
C ASP A 109 11.11 0.38 -1.15
N CYS A 110 11.60 0.38 -2.40
CA CYS A 110 10.81 0.39 -3.64
C CYS A 110 10.61 -0.98 -4.29
N ASP A 111 11.36 -1.97 -3.82
CA ASP A 111 11.44 -3.28 -4.44
C ASP A 111 10.45 -4.23 -3.77
N LEU A 112 9.30 -4.45 -4.42
CA LEU A 112 8.25 -5.33 -3.90
C LEU A 112 8.70 -6.80 -3.80
N GLU A 113 9.72 -7.23 -4.56
CA GLU A 113 10.28 -8.58 -4.40
C GLU A 113 10.99 -8.77 -3.05
N GLN A 114 11.43 -7.67 -2.44
CA GLN A 114 12.07 -7.62 -1.12
C GLN A 114 11.18 -6.95 -0.07
N GLY A 115 9.95 -6.56 -0.45
CA GLY A 115 9.03 -5.86 0.42
C GLY A 115 8.58 -6.73 1.58
N ASP A 116 8.61 -6.15 2.78
CA ASP A 116 8.14 -6.83 3.99
C ASP A 116 6.84 -6.19 4.51
N ALA A 117 6.44 -6.59 5.72
CA ALA A 117 5.27 -6.06 6.41
C ALA A 117 5.34 -4.53 6.58
N ILE A 118 6.52 -3.97 6.83
CA ILE A 118 6.72 -2.53 7.01
C ILE A 118 6.61 -1.80 5.68
N THR A 119 7.22 -2.36 4.62
CA THR A 119 7.09 -1.81 3.25
C THR A 119 5.61 -1.72 2.85
N SER A 120 4.87 -2.82 3.06
CA SER A 120 3.46 -2.93 2.68
C SER A 120 2.56 -2.02 3.51
N ASP A 121 2.82 -1.93 4.81
CA ASP A 121 2.12 -0.99 5.70
C ASP A 121 2.35 0.47 5.26
N CYS A 122 3.59 0.87 5.00
CA CYS A 122 3.92 2.21 4.51
C CYS A 122 3.15 2.54 3.22
N ILE A 123 3.07 1.59 2.28
CA ILE A 123 2.32 1.75 1.02
C ILE A 123 0.83 1.99 1.29
N VAL A 124 0.21 1.20 2.19
CA VAL A 124 -1.20 1.36 2.55
C VAL A 124 -1.45 2.67 3.27
N GLN A 125 -0.56 3.10 4.17
CA GLN A 125 -0.64 4.41 4.80
C GLN A 125 -0.56 5.55 3.80
N TYR A 126 0.38 5.51 2.85
CA TYR A 126 0.44 6.49 1.77
C TYR A 126 -0.82 6.46 0.88
N ALA A 127 -1.39 5.28 0.63
CA ALA A 127 -2.62 5.15 -0.14
C ALA A 127 -3.84 5.82 0.54
N LEU A 128 -3.91 5.74 1.87
CA LEU A 128 -5.02 6.28 2.65
C LEU A 128 -4.84 7.76 3.00
N PHE A 129 -3.62 8.17 3.36
CA PHE A 129 -3.36 9.45 4.03
C PHE A 129 -2.38 10.37 3.31
N ASP A 130 -1.77 9.92 2.20
CA ASP A 130 -0.67 10.60 1.50
C ASP A 130 0.57 10.86 2.39
N LYS A 131 0.65 10.25 3.59
CA LYS A 131 1.74 10.34 4.57
C LYS A 131 1.74 9.13 5.50
N LEU A 132 2.84 8.94 6.24
CA LEU A 132 2.90 7.99 7.36
C LEU A 132 2.25 8.61 8.60
N VAL A 133 1.41 7.84 9.27
CA VAL A 133 0.62 8.21 10.45
C VAL A 133 0.91 7.27 11.62
N PHE A 134 1.00 5.97 11.35
CA PHE A 134 1.24 4.90 12.33
C PHE A 134 2.67 4.34 12.18
N ASN A 135 3.27 3.83 13.27
CA ASN A 135 4.63 3.28 13.31
C ASN A 135 4.70 1.96 14.08
#